data_AF-A0AAX3LIR9-F1
#
_entry.id   AF-A0AAX3LIR9-F1
#
_cell.length_a   1.000
_cell.length_b   1.000
_cell.length_c   1.000
_cell.angle_alpha   90.00
_cell.angle_beta   90.00
_cell.angle_gamma   90.00
#
_symmetry.space_group_name_H-M   'P 1'
#
loop_
_entity.id
_entity.type
_entity.pdbx_description
1 polymer ?
#
loop_
_entity_poly.entity_id
_entity_poly.type
_entity_poly.pdbx_seq_one_letter_code
_entity_poly.pdbx_strand_id
1 'polypeptide(L)' 'MFRLTCIELDNGEFAVYINHHYLGSEDASGERLSLGEVLEQLSLLPGVELQTLLEPVPECDDWCWNDIADRVLHVVMM' A
#
# COMPACT_ATOMS: atom_id res chain seq x y z
N MET A 1 4.60 -11.43 13.76
CA MET A 1 3.88 -11.35 12.48
C MET A 1 4.25 -10.04 11.82
N PHE A 2 4.58 -10.05 10.54
CA PHE A 2 4.73 -8.85 9.73
C PHE A 2 3.38 -8.54 9.08
N ARG A 3 2.98 -7.27 9.08
CA ARG A 3 1.78 -6.81 8.39
C ARG A 3 2.20 -6.17 7.07
N LEU A 4 1.77 -6.77 5.97
CA LEU A 4 1.97 -6.26 4.63
C LEU A 4 0.67 -5.57 4.22
N THR A 5 0.71 -4.26 4.02
CA THR A 5 -0.48 -3.48 3.66
C THR A 5 -0.33 -2.94 2.25
N CYS A 6 -1.29 -3.25 1.38
CA CYS A 6 -1.46 -2.63 0.09
C CYS A 6 -2.56 -1.57 0.19
N ILE A 7 -2.24 -0.32 -0.12
CA ILE A 7 -3.21 0.77 -0.24
C ILE A 7 -3.41 1.01 -1.73
N GLU A 8 -4.59 0.72 -2.23
CA GLU A 8 -4.97 0.88 -3.63
C GLU A 8 -5.96 2.04 -3.76
N LEU A 9 -5.71 2.90 -4.73
CA LEU A 9 -6.52 4.06 -5.04
C LEU A 9 -7.49 3.76 -6.18
N ASP A 10 -8.61 4.48 -6.22
CA ASP A 10 -9.65 4.32 -7.26
C ASP A 10 -9.14 4.51 -8.71
N ASN A 11 -8.02 5.22 -8.89
CA ASN A 11 -7.37 5.40 -10.20
C ASN A 11 -6.45 4.24 -10.60
N GLY A 12 -6.32 3.20 -9.76
CA GLY A 12 -5.46 2.03 -9.97
C GLY A 12 -4.02 2.22 -9.51
N GLU A 13 -3.66 3.36 -8.93
CA GLU A 13 -2.37 3.52 -8.26
C GLU A 13 -2.37 2.77 -6.93
N PHE A 14 -1.23 2.22 -6.52
CA PHE A 14 -1.14 1.58 -5.22
C PHE A 14 0.23 1.73 -4.56
N ALA A 15 0.25 1.63 -3.24
CA ALA A 15 1.46 1.61 -2.43
C ALA A 15 1.48 0.44 -1.47
N VAL A 16 2.68 -0.08 -1.23
CA VAL A 16 2.91 -1.22 -0.34
C VAL A 16 3.71 -0.78 0.88
N TYR A 17 3.26 -1.24 2.04
CA TYR A 17 3.87 -1.00 3.34
C TYR A 17 4.14 -2.32 4.05
N ILE A 18 5.23 -2.40 4.80
CA ILE A 18 5.50 -3.51 5.72
C ILE A 18 5.68 -2.96 7.13
N ASN A 19 4.82 -3.37 8.08
CA ASN A 19 4.79 -2.82 9.45
C ASN A 19 4.86 -1.28 9.46
N HIS A 20 4.03 -0.63 8.64
CA HIS A 20 3.99 0.84 8.51
C HIS A 20 5.22 1.48 7.83
N HIS A 21 6.20 0.70 7.40
CA HIS A 21 7.32 1.20 6.59
C HIS A 21 7.00 1.14 5.11
N TYR A 22 7.13 2.28 4.44
CA TYR A 22 6.94 2.38 2.98
C TYR A 22 7.95 1.50 2.25
N LEU A 23 7.44 0.61 1.38
CA LEU A 23 8.25 -0.27 0.53
C LEU A 23 8.36 0.29 -0.89
N GLY A 24 7.26 0.82 -1.42
CA GLY A 24 7.19 1.36 -2.77
C GLY A 24 5.76 1.69 -3.19
N SER A 25 5.62 2.31 -4.36
CA SER A 25 4.34 2.56 -5.01
C SER A 25 4.47 2.39 -6.52
N GLU A 26 3.37 2.03 -7.15
CA GLU A 26 3.23 1.98 -8.61
C GLU A 26 2.08 2.88 -9.04
N ASP A 27 2.31 3.57 -10.15
CA ASP A 27 1.30 4.39 -10.79
C ASP A 27 0.47 3.53 -11.75
N ALA A 28 -0.68 4.06 -12.19
CA ALA A 28 -1.54 3.38 -13.16
C ALA A 28 -0.92 3.29 -14.58
N SER A 29 0.32 3.75 -14.77
CA SER A 29 1.02 3.70 -16.06
C SER A 29 1.42 2.27 -16.46
N GLY A 30 1.51 1.36 -15.47
CA GLY A 30 1.85 -0.04 -15.71
C GLY A 30 3.29 -0.28 -16.18
N GLU A 31 4.17 0.73 -16.14
CA GLU A 31 5.55 0.60 -16.61
C GLU A 31 6.47 -0.14 -15.62
N ARG A 32 6.00 -0.38 -14.40
CA ARG A 32 6.65 -1.27 -13.43
C ARG A 32 5.64 -2.34 -13.05
N LEU A 33 5.90 -3.58 -13.46
CA LEU A 33 5.16 -4.77 -13.03
C LEU A 33 5.76 -5.36 -11.74
N SER A 34 6.71 -4.67 -11.11
CA SER A 34 7.63 -5.30 -10.16
C SER A 34 7.11 -5.32 -8.73
N LEU A 35 6.37 -4.30 -8.32
CA LEU A 35 5.87 -4.18 -6.94
C LEU A 35 4.67 -5.09 -6.72
N GLY A 36 3.79 -5.26 -7.71
CA GLY A 36 2.71 -6.25 -7.66
C GLY A 36 3.24 -7.67 -7.48
N GLU A 37 4.25 -8.06 -8.26
CA GLU A 37 4.91 -9.37 -8.10
C GLU A 37 5.59 -9.50 -6.72
N VAL A 38 6.27 -8.45 -6.24
CA VAL A 38 6.89 -8.44 -4.91
C VAL A 38 5.83 -8.57 -3.81
N LEU A 39 4.70 -7.88 -3.92
CA LEU A 39 3.57 -7.97 -2.99
C LEU A 39 3.05 -9.41 -2.92
N GLU A 40 2.82 -10.04 -4.08
CA GLU A 40 2.37 -11.43 -4.15
C GLU A 40 3.37 -12.36 -3.48
N GLN A 41 4.67 -12.26 -3.80
CA GLN A 41 5.70 -13.12 -3.20
C GLN A 41 5.83 -12.92 -1.68
N LEU A 42 5.79 -11.68 -1.21
CA LEU A 42 5.85 -11.38 0.23
C LEU A 42 4.61 -11.91 0.97
N SER A 43 3.44 -11.89 0.34
CA SER A 43 2.19 -12.39 0.94
C SER A 43 2.21 -13.89 1.25
N LEU A 44 3.06 -14.65 0.53
CA LEU A 44 3.22 -16.09 0.71
C LEU A 44 4.18 -16.46 1.84
N LEU A 45 4.93 -15.50 2.38
CA LEU A 45 5.91 -15.78 3.43
C LEU A 45 5.24 -16.13 4.77
N PRO A 46 5.75 -17.14 5.50
CA PRO A 46 5.18 -17.51 6.78
C PRO A 46 5.30 -16.36 7.78
N GLY A 47 4.18 -16.06 8.46
CA GLY A 47 4.12 -14.97 9.43
C GLY A 47 3.98 -13.58 8.80
N VAL A 48 3.64 -13.49 7.51
CA VAL A 48 3.14 -12.27 6.86
C VAL A 48 1.61 -12.32 6.81
N GLU A 49 0.98 -11.20 7.16
CA GLU A 49 -0.46 -10.98 7.01
C GLU A 49 -0.69 -9.87 5.97
N LEU A 50 -1.31 -10.21 4.85
CA LEU A 50 -1.66 -9.24 3.80
C LEU A 50 -3.00 -8.56 4.12
N GLN A 51 -3.02 -7.23 4.05
CA GLN A 51 -4.22 -6.41 4.14
C GLN A 51 -4.27 -5.49 2.92
N THR A 52 -5.40 -5.45 2.23
CA THR A 52 -5.65 -4.47 1.16
C THR A 52 -6.67 -3.43 1.63
N LEU A 53 -6.35 -2.17 1.42
CA LEU A 53 -7.18 -1.01 1.75
C LEU A 53 -7.50 -0.26 0.46
N LEU A 54 -8.78 -0.04 0.19
CA LEU A 54 -9.26 0.75 -0.94
C LEU A 54 -9.54 2.17 -0.46
N GLU A 55 -8.89 3.15 -1.07
CA GLU A 55 -9.02 4.56 -0.69
C GLU A 55 -9.32 5.43 -1.92
N PRO A 56 -10.07 6.53 -1.73
CA PRO A 56 -10.25 7.50 -2.81
C PRO A 56 -8.95 8.25 -3.08
N VAL A 57 -8.73 8.62 -4.34
CA VAL A 57 -7.65 9.53 -4.73
C VAL A 57 -7.84 10.86 -3.99
N PRO A 58 -6.82 11.37 -3.27
CA PRO A 58 -6.94 12.66 -2.60
C PRO A 58 -7.23 13.80 -3.59
N GLU A 59 -8.12 14.72 -3.21
CA GLU A 59 -8.47 15.89 -4.03
C GLU A 59 -7.35 16.94 -4.11
N CYS A 60 -6.38 16.88 -3.21
CA CYS A 60 -5.26 17.82 -3.12
C CYS A 60 -4.10 17.34 -3.99
N ASP A 61 -3.75 18.04 -5.07
CA ASP A 61 -2.70 17.61 -6.01
C ASP A 61 -1.29 17.45 -5.38
N ASP A 62 -1.03 18.02 -4.20
CA ASP A 62 0.25 17.94 -3.48
C ASP A 62 0.31 16.77 -2.46
N TRP A 63 -0.59 15.79 -2.56
CA TRP A 63 -0.64 14.66 -1.64
C TRP A 63 0.57 13.73 -1.76
N CYS A 64 0.92 13.03 -0.68
CA CYS A 64 1.87 11.93 -0.71
C CYS A 64 1.32 10.67 -0.05
N TRP A 65 1.91 9.51 -0.35
CA TRP A 65 1.47 8.22 0.20
C TRP A 65 1.51 8.17 1.73
N ASN A 66 2.41 8.91 2.37
CA ASN A 66 2.48 8.97 3.82
C ASN A 66 1.26 9.66 4.44
N ASP A 67 0.68 10.66 3.78
CA ASP A 67 -0.54 11.32 4.29
C ASP A 67 -1.72 10.35 4.34
N ILE A 68 -1.84 9.51 3.31
CA ILE A 68 -2.86 8.46 3.24
C ILE A 68 -2.57 7.38 4.28
N ALA A 69 -1.32 6.93 4.37
CA ALA A 69 -0.89 5.92 5.34
C ALA A 69 -1.14 6.36 6.79
N ASP A 70 -0.85 7.60 7.13
CA ASP A 70 -1.13 8.18 8.45
C ASP A 70 -2.63 8.20 8.75
N ARG A 71 -3.48 8.37 7.73
CA ARG A 71 -4.94 8.30 7.91
C ARG A 71 -5.43 6.86 8.15
N VAL A 72 -4.93 5.89 7.38
CA VAL A 72 -5.54 4.55 7.32
C VAL A 72 -4.84 3.51 8.19
N LEU A 73 -3.54 3.63 8.39
CA LEU A 73 -2.75 2.66 9.16
C LEU A 73 -2.73 2.98 10.67
N HIS A 74 -3.02 4.22 11.05
CA HIS A 74 -3.08 4.66 12.44
C HIS A 74 -4.35 4.19 13.16
N VAL A 75 -5.42 3.92 12.40
CA VAL A 75 -6.72 3.43 12.93
C VAL A 75 -6.64 1.97 13.41
N VAL A 76 -5.62 1.21 13.01
CA VAL A 76 -5.48 -0.22 13.35
C VAL A 76 -4.83 -0.47 14.73
N MET A 77 -4.67 0.58 15.56
CA MET A 77 -4.11 0.52 16.93
C MET A 77 -5.14 0.76 18.05
N MET A 78 -6.44 0.50 17.85
CA MET A 78 -7.43 0.46 18.93
C MET A 78 -7.91 -0.96 19.25
#